data_AF-A9B410-F1
#
_entry.id   AF-A9B410-F1
#
_cell.length_a   1.000
_cell.length_b   1.000
_cell.length_c   1.000
_cell.angle_alpha   90.00
_cell.angle_beta   90.00
_cell.angle_gamma   90.00
#
_symmetry.space_group_name_H-M   'P 1'
#
loop_
_entity.id
_entity.type
_entity.pdbx_description
1 polymer ?
#
loop_
_entity_poly.entity_id
_entity_poly.type
_entity_poly.pdbx_seq_one_letter_code
_entity_poly.pdbx_strand_id
1 'polypeptide(L)'
;MSFRLILLQQAIQFSFLQLLMLVIFPIAGFFGWRRGWKEEAITTVGLIFSLVLFANPTVAENMAGLLNRIVNAFAVFINALFGSESGERSPFIDSENFENFRAISFIIGVILSYVIGSAIGSREETSRGGQVIGVGVGVLNSYIVLSRLLDFWIAFDKDGANLPFDEGVGITVSSISQDNALKDNLPTIFALLFLVVLVVTFFRLPKMRE
;
A
#
# COMPACT_ATOMS: atom_id res chain seq x y z
N MET A 1 -1.36 -27.32 55.86
CA MET A 1 -0.36 -26.95 54.85
C MET A 1 -0.91 -27.30 53.47
N SER A 2 -0.56 -26.55 52.43
CA SER A 2 -0.97 -26.71 51.01
C SER A 2 -2.18 -25.89 50.52
N PHE A 3 -2.12 -24.56 50.68
CA PHE A 3 -3.02 -23.62 49.97
C PHE A 3 -2.23 -22.48 49.31
N ARG A 4 -1.02 -22.78 48.85
CA ARG A 4 -0.14 -21.87 48.09
C ARG A 4 0.42 -22.70 46.94
N LEU A 5 0.31 -22.21 45.70
CA LEU A 5 0.86 -22.77 44.44
C LEU A 5 -0.15 -23.41 43.45
N ILE A 6 -1.37 -22.90 43.28
CA ILE A 6 -2.21 -23.28 42.10
C ILE A 6 -2.60 -22.06 41.23
N LEU A 7 -2.30 -20.83 41.64
CA LEU A 7 -2.76 -19.61 40.93
C LEU A 7 -1.69 -18.88 40.09
N LEU A 8 -0.61 -19.54 39.66
CA LEU A 8 0.51 -18.86 38.99
C LEU A 8 0.99 -19.55 37.70
N GLN A 9 0.07 -20.15 36.94
CA GLN A 9 0.43 -20.72 35.64
C GLN A 9 -0.68 -20.57 34.58
N GLN A 10 -1.36 -19.42 34.54
CA GLN A 10 -1.93 -18.98 33.27
C GLN A 10 -0.78 -18.40 32.46
N ALA A 11 -0.17 -19.23 31.61
CA ALA A 11 0.68 -18.74 30.54
C ALA A 11 -0.21 -17.82 29.68
N ILE A 12 0.05 -16.51 29.71
CA ILE A 12 -0.61 -15.57 28.81
C ILE A 12 -0.17 -15.96 27.40
N GLN A 13 -1.02 -16.67 26.67
CA GLN A 13 -0.78 -17.00 25.28
C GLN A 13 -1.13 -15.79 24.43
N PHE A 14 -0.09 -15.05 24.03
CA PHE A 14 -0.24 -13.98 23.06
C PHE A 14 -0.34 -14.59 21.65
N SER A 15 -1.32 -14.14 20.87
CA SER A 15 -1.31 -14.43 19.44
C SER A 15 -0.15 -13.70 18.75
N PHE A 16 0.30 -14.20 17.59
CA PHE A 16 1.37 -13.55 16.82
C PHE A 16 1.10 -12.06 16.57
N LEU A 17 -0.15 -11.71 16.21
CA LEU A 17 -0.59 -10.33 16.06
C LEU A 17 -0.42 -9.52 17.35
N GLN A 18 -0.81 -10.06 18.50
CA GLN A 18 -0.67 -9.38 19.80
C GLN A 18 0.79 -9.15 20.16
N LEU A 19 1.67 -10.11 19.84
CA LEU A 19 3.11 -9.99 20.09
C LEU A 19 3.75 -8.91 19.19
N LEU A 20 3.32 -8.82 17.93
CA LEU A 20 3.77 -7.80 17.00
C LEU A 20 3.28 -6.39 17.42
N MET A 21 2.03 -6.29 17.89
CA MET A 21 1.45 -5.05 18.40
C MET A 21 2.22 -4.50 19.61
N LEU A 22 2.71 -5.36 20.50
CA LEU A 22 3.48 -4.93 21.67
C LEU A 22 4.75 -4.14 21.28
N VAL A 23 5.33 -4.42 20.12
CA VAL A 23 6.50 -3.71 19.60
C VAL A 23 6.09 -2.51 18.76
N ILE A 24 5.09 -2.67 17.88
CA ILE A 24 4.68 -1.63 16.93
C ILE A 24 3.95 -0.48 17.64
N PHE A 25 3.14 -0.75 18.66
CA PHE A 25 2.32 0.28 19.32
C PHE A 25 3.16 1.34 20.05
N PRO A 26 4.21 1.01 20.81
CA PRO A 26 5.12 2.01 21.37
C PRO A 26 5.80 2.87 20.30
N ILE A 27 6.22 2.25 19.19
CA ILE A 27 6.87 2.95 18.07
C ILE A 27 5.87 3.90 17.40
N ALA A 28 4.69 3.40 17.07
CA ALA A 28 3.57 4.15 16.51
C ALA A 28 3.15 5.31 17.41
N GLY A 29 3.04 5.06 18.71
CA GLY A 29 2.73 6.07 19.70
C GLY A 29 3.80 7.16 19.77
N PHE A 30 5.08 6.80 19.71
CA PHE A 30 6.17 7.77 19.67
C PHE A 30 6.13 8.65 18.41
N PHE A 31 5.87 8.07 17.24
CA PHE A 31 5.71 8.84 16.01
C PHE A 31 4.45 9.72 16.04
N GLY A 32 3.33 9.20 16.56
CA GLY A 32 2.10 9.96 16.75
C GLY A 32 2.27 11.13 17.73
N TRP A 33 3.06 10.95 18.79
CA TRP A 33 3.43 12.04 19.70
C TRP A 33 4.20 13.16 18.98
N ARG A 34 5.16 12.79 18.12
CA ARG A 34 6.00 13.75 17.38
C ARG A 34 5.23 14.51 16.31
N ARG A 35 4.34 13.83 15.60
CA ARG A 35 3.56 14.40 14.50
C ARG A 35 2.33 15.17 14.95
N GLY A 36 1.78 14.80 16.11
CA GLY A 36 0.59 15.41 16.65
C GLY A 36 -0.69 14.98 15.94
N TRP A 37 -1.82 15.30 16.55
CA TRP A 37 -3.13 14.80 16.09
C TRP A 37 -3.54 15.25 14.69
N LYS A 38 -3.12 16.43 14.22
CA LYS A 38 -3.54 16.96 12.91
C LYS A 38 -2.97 16.13 11.76
N GLU A 39 -1.66 15.89 11.80
CA GLU A 39 -0.98 15.05 10.81
C GLU A 39 -1.53 13.62 10.82
N GLU A 40 -1.73 13.06 12.01
CA GLU A 40 -2.25 11.70 12.17
C GLU A 40 -3.70 11.60 11.72
N ALA A 41 -4.55 12.59 11.97
CA ALA A 41 -5.95 12.59 11.52
C ALA A 41 -6.07 12.68 9.99
N ILE A 42 -5.28 13.54 9.34
CA ILE A 42 -5.24 13.60 7.87
C ILE A 42 -4.74 12.27 7.30
N THR A 43 -3.72 11.67 7.92
CA THR A 43 -3.24 10.34 7.57
C THR A 43 -4.36 9.31 7.70
N THR A 44 -5.14 9.33 8.80
CA THR A 44 -6.27 8.41 9.01
C THR A 44 -7.29 8.51 7.88
N VAL A 45 -7.63 9.72 7.43
CA VAL A 45 -8.55 9.90 6.30
C VAL A 45 -8.00 9.24 5.03
N GLY A 46 -6.71 9.44 4.73
CA GLY A 46 -6.05 8.77 3.60
C GLY A 46 -6.03 7.24 3.75
N LEU A 47 -5.77 6.73 4.95
CA LEU A 47 -5.78 5.29 5.23
C LEU A 47 -7.17 4.67 5.06
N ILE A 48 -8.22 5.34 5.53
CA ILE A 48 -9.61 4.92 5.32
C ILE A 48 -9.93 4.91 3.83
N PHE A 49 -9.51 5.94 3.09
CA PHE A 49 -9.69 5.98 1.64
C PHE A 49 -8.98 4.81 0.94
N SER A 50 -7.73 4.52 1.30
CA SER A 50 -6.96 3.38 0.79
C SER A 50 -7.63 2.04 1.13
N LEU A 51 -8.14 1.89 2.35
CA LEU A 51 -8.91 0.71 2.76
C LEU A 51 -10.16 0.55 1.89
N VAL A 52 -10.95 1.60 1.71
CA VAL A 52 -12.18 1.52 0.91
C VAL A 52 -11.87 1.13 -0.53
N LEU A 53 -10.82 1.69 -1.12
CA LEU A 53 -10.45 1.42 -2.51
C LEU A 53 -9.88 0.03 -2.73
N PHE A 54 -9.02 -0.46 -1.83
CA PHE A 54 -8.19 -1.64 -2.11
C PHE A 54 -8.47 -2.82 -1.17
N ALA A 55 -9.05 -2.59 0.01
CA ALA A 55 -9.48 -3.68 0.88
C ALA A 55 -10.81 -4.30 0.44
N ASN A 56 -11.72 -3.53 -0.16
CA ASN A 56 -12.95 -4.06 -0.74
C ASN A 56 -12.69 -4.64 -2.15
N PRO A 57 -12.88 -5.96 -2.37
CA PRO A 57 -12.62 -6.60 -3.67
C PRO A 57 -13.40 -5.96 -4.81
N THR A 58 -14.69 -5.67 -4.62
CA THR A 58 -15.56 -5.09 -5.64
C THR A 58 -15.13 -3.69 -6.05
N VAL A 59 -14.71 -2.86 -5.09
CA VAL A 59 -14.19 -1.52 -5.40
C VAL A 59 -12.85 -1.62 -6.11
N ALA A 60 -11.98 -2.52 -5.67
CA ALA A 60 -10.68 -2.76 -6.29
C ALA A 60 -10.80 -3.30 -7.73
N GLU A 61 -11.79 -4.16 -8.02
CA GLU A 61 -12.09 -4.64 -9.37
C GLU A 61 -12.47 -3.49 -10.30
N ASN A 62 -13.32 -2.57 -9.81
CA ASN A 62 -13.67 -1.37 -10.56
C ASN A 62 -12.43 -0.49 -10.83
N MET A 63 -11.53 -0.35 -9.85
CA MET A 63 -10.29 0.39 -10.03
C MET A 63 -9.34 -0.30 -11.02
N ALA A 64 -9.23 -1.63 -10.97
CA ALA A 64 -8.46 -2.41 -11.93
C ALA A 64 -9.02 -2.24 -13.36
N GLY A 65 -10.35 -2.28 -13.50
CA GLY A 65 -11.02 -2.02 -14.78
C GLY A 65 -10.74 -0.62 -15.32
N LEU A 66 -10.76 0.41 -14.46
CA LEU A 66 -10.42 1.78 -14.86
C LEU A 66 -8.95 1.90 -15.28
N LEU A 67 -8.02 1.31 -14.54
CA LEU A 67 -6.60 1.31 -14.91
C LEU A 67 -6.35 0.59 -16.24
N ASN A 68 -6.97 -0.57 -16.44
CA ASN A 68 -6.91 -1.28 -17.72
C ASN A 68 -7.41 -0.42 -18.87
N ARG A 69 -8.53 0.31 -18.69
CA ARG A 69 -9.04 1.25 -19.71
C ARG A 69 -8.08 2.39 -19.99
N ILE A 70 -7.45 2.97 -18.97
CA ILE A 70 -6.45 4.04 -19.13
C ILE A 70 -5.24 3.52 -19.89
N VAL A 71 -4.67 2.39 -19.47
CA VAL A 71 -3.51 1.76 -20.14
C VAL A 71 -3.84 1.43 -21.59
N ASN A 72 -5.04 0.89 -21.86
CA ASN A 72 -5.49 0.60 -23.22
C ASN A 72 -5.67 1.87 -24.06
N ALA A 73 -6.22 2.94 -23.50
CA ALA A 73 -6.35 4.22 -24.21
C ALA A 73 -4.98 4.80 -24.60
N PHE A 74 -4.00 4.74 -23.69
CA PHE A 74 -2.62 5.13 -23.99
C PHE A 74 -1.96 4.23 -25.04
N ALA A 75 -2.18 2.92 -24.95
CA ALA A 75 -1.69 1.97 -25.95
C ALA A 75 -2.22 2.28 -27.35
N VAL A 76 -3.53 2.55 -27.49
CA VAL A 76 -4.14 2.95 -28.76
C VAL A 76 -3.54 4.26 -29.27
N PHE A 77 -3.37 5.26 -28.40
CA PHE A 77 -2.74 6.53 -28.76
C PHE A 77 -1.32 6.35 -29.29
N ILE A 78 -0.48 5.58 -28.60
CA ILE A 78 0.90 5.31 -29.01
C ILE A 78 0.93 4.51 -30.33
N ASN A 79 0.11 3.48 -30.46
CA ASN A 79 0.05 2.69 -31.69
C ASN A 79 -0.39 3.54 -32.89
N ALA A 80 -1.35 4.45 -32.70
CA ALA A 80 -1.77 5.41 -33.71
C ALA A 80 -0.63 6.39 -34.09
N LEU A 81 0.18 6.82 -33.11
CA LEU A 81 1.32 7.71 -33.34
C LEU A 81 2.44 7.06 -34.15
N PHE A 82 2.67 5.75 -33.95
CA PHE A 82 3.75 5.00 -34.60
C PHE A 82 3.29 4.13 -35.79
N GLY A 83 2.01 4.17 -36.15
CA GLY A 83 1.45 3.45 -37.30
C GLY A 83 1.47 1.92 -37.16
N SER A 84 1.49 1.40 -35.93
CA SER A 84 1.49 -0.05 -35.66
C SER A 84 0.06 -0.58 -35.52
N GLU A 85 -0.19 -1.80 -35.98
CA GLU A 85 -1.49 -2.46 -35.81
C GLU A 85 -1.81 -2.67 -34.33
N SER A 86 -3.07 -2.38 -33.97
CA SER A 86 -3.58 -2.58 -32.61
C SER A 86 -3.95 -4.05 -32.42
N GLY A 87 -3.01 -4.86 -31.93
CA GLY A 87 -3.32 -6.22 -31.49
C GLY A 87 -4.19 -6.23 -30.22
N GLU A 88 -4.96 -7.30 -30.03
CA GLU A 88 -5.61 -7.57 -28.74
C GLU A 88 -4.53 -7.72 -27.67
N ARG A 89 -4.52 -6.80 -26.70
CA ARG A 89 -3.58 -6.82 -25.57
C ARG A 89 -4.22 -7.50 -24.37
N SER A 90 -3.43 -8.34 -23.70
CA SER A 90 -3.79 -8.82 -22.38
C SER A 90 -4.03 -7.62 -21.44
N PRO A 91 -5.06 -7.64 -20.59
CA PRO A 91 -5.27 -6.59 -19.60
C PRO A 91 -4.05 -6.46 -18.69
N PHE A 92 -3.74 -5.23 -18.28
CA PHE A 92 -2.62 -4.94 -17.38
C PHE A 92 -2.84 -5.55 -15.99
N ILE A 93 -4.10 -5.57 -15.52
CA ILE A 93 -4.54 -6.23 -14.29
C ILE A 93 -5.56 -7.30 -14.67
N ASP A 94 -5.28 -8.54 -14.30
CA ASP A 94 -6.11 -9.72 -14.56
C ASP A 94 -6.37 -10.49 -13.25
N SER A 95 -7.05 -11.64 -13.35
CA SER A 95 -7.36 -12.45 -12.18
C SER A 95 -6.13 -13.06 -11.51
N GLU A 96 -5.02 -13.26 -12.24
CA GLU A 96 -3.81 -13.87 -11.70
C GLU A 96 -3.03 -12.88 -10.83
N ASN A 97 -3.03 -11.60 -11.21
CA ASN A 97 -2.31 -10.55 -10.51
C ASN A 97 -3.19 -9.64 -9.63
N PHE A 98 -4.49 -9.92 -9.52
CA PHE A 98 -5.44 -9.05 -8.83
C PHE A 98 -5.13 -8.83 -7.34
N GLU A 99 -4.82 -9.89 -6.60
CA GLU A 99 -4.48 -9.76 -5.16
C GLU A 99 -3.15 -9.02 -4.96
N ASN A 100 -2.18 -9.24 -5.85
CA ASN A 100 -0.92 -8.46 -5.90
C ASN A 100 -1.21 -6.97 -6.14
N PHE A 101 -2.06 -6.66 -7.12
CA PHE A 101 -2.50 -5.30 -7.40
C PHE A 101 -3.14 -4.65 -6.18
N ARG A 102 -4.03 -5.35 -5.47
CA ARG A 102 -4.68 -4.86 -4.26
C ARG A 102 -3.69 -4.57 -3.13
N ALA A 103 -2.78 -5.51 -2.85
CA ALA A 103 -1.80 -5.37 -1.78
C ALA A 103 -0.81 -4.22 -2.07
N ILE A 104 -0.25 -4.17 -3.29
CA ILE A 104 0.70 -3.14 -3.70
C ILE A 104 0.03 -1.76 -3.69
N SER A 105 -1.17 -1.65 -4.26
CA SER A 105 -1.90 -0.38 -4.30
C SER A 105 -2.28 0.10 -2.90
N PHE A 106 -2.64 -0.81 -1.99
CA PHE A 106 -2.87 -0.47 -0.60
C PHE A 106 -1.59 0.09 0.06
N ILE A 107 -0.43 -0.57 -0.11
CA ILE A 107 0.86 -0.11 0.43
C ILE A 107 1.20 1.28 -0.11
N ILE A 108 1.06 1.50 -1.42
CA ILE A 108 1.27 2.82 -2.03
C ILE A 108 0.31 3.84 -1.42
N GLY A 109 -0.96 3.48 -1.24
CA GLY A 109 -1.96 4.33 -0.58
C GLY A 109 -1.59 4.68 0.87
N VAL A 110 -1.04 3.74 1.64
CA VAL A 110 -0.54 3.97 3.00
C VAL A 110 0.61 4.98 2.99
N ILE A 111 1.60 4.79 2.10
CA ILE A 111 2.74 5.69 1.95
C ILE A 111 2.25 7.10 1.59
N LEU A 112 1.38 7.22 0.57
CA LEU A 112 0.81 8.49 0.16
C LEU A 112 0.03 9.17 1.29
N SER A 113 -0.75 8.42 2.06
CA SER A 113 -1.50 8.95 3.20
C SER A 113 -0.58 9.57 4.23
N TYR A 114 0.54 8.91 4.54
CA TYR A 114 1.52 9.44 5.48
C TYR A 114 2.28 10.66 4.94
N VAL A 115 2.63 10.66 3.65
CA VAL A 115 3.28 11.81 2.98
C VAL A 115 2.35 13.02 2.98
N ILE A 116 1.08 12.83 2.59
CA ILE A 116 0.06 13.89 2.56
C ILE A 116 -0.22 14.40 3.98
N GLY A 117 -0.37 13.49 4.94
CA GLY A 117 -0.58 13.81 6.34
C GLY A 117 0.50 14.73 6.89
N SER A 118 1.77 14.44 6.62
CA SER A 118 2.88 15.32 7.01
C SER A 118 2.94 16.61 6.19
N ALA A 119 2.72 16.59 4.88
CA ALA A 119 2.80 17.80 4.05
C ALA A 119 1.72 18.84 4.37
N ILE A 120 0.53 18.39 4.77
CA ILE A 120 -0.60 19.25 5.10
C ILE A 120 -0.63 19.57 6.60
N GLY A 121 -0.44 18.57 7.47
CA GLY A 121 -0.64 18.70 8.91
C GLY A 121 0.52 19.35 9.68
N SER A 122 1.74 19.36 9.14
CA SER A 122 2.93 19.93 9.81
C SER A 122 2.95 21.46 9.92
N ARG A 123 1.94 22.14 9.38
CA ARG A 123 1.94 23.60 9.20
C ARG A 123 1.71 24.40 10.48
N GLU A 124 1.26 23.77 11.56
CA GLU A 124 0.96 24.44 12.83
C GLU A 124 1.53 23.66 14.02
N GLU A 125 2.12 24.39 14.97
CA GLU A 125 2.61 23.78 16.21
C GLU A 125 1.48 23.11 16.97
N THR A 126 1.69 21.85 17.36
CA THR A 126 0.70 21.07 18.09
C THR A 126 0.91 21.23 19.59
N SER A 127 -0.16 21.56 20.31
CA SER A 127 -0.14 21.65 21.77
C SER A 127 0.16 20.30 22.44
N ARG A 128 0.63 20.31 23.69
CA ARG A 128 0.88 19.07 24.47
C ARG A 128 -0.34 18.14 24.53
N GLY A 129 -1.56 18.70 24.65
CA GLY A 129 -2.79 17.91 24.59
C GLY A 129 -3.02 17.29 23.21
N GLY A 130 -2.67 18.01 22.15
CA GLY A 130 -2.71 17.49 20.78
C GLY A 130 -1.67 16.40 20.49
N GLN A 131 -0.55 16.36 21.21
CA GLN A 131 0.45 15.29 21.11
C GLN A 131 -0.06 13.98 21.72
N VAL A 132 -0.77 14.06 22.86
CA VAL A 132 -1.40 12.88 23.49
C VAL A 132 -2.46 12.27 22.57
N ILE A 133 -3.29 13.11 21.95
CA ILE A 133 -4.27 12.64 20.95
C ILE A 133 -3.52 12.03 19.75
N GLY A 134 -2.41 12.64 19.33
CA GLY A 134 -1.53 12.12 18.28
C GLY A 134 -1.02 10.70 18.57
N VAL A 135 -0.65 10.37 19.82
CA VAL A 135 -0.28 9.00 20.22
C VAL A 135 -1.40 8.02 19.91
N GLY A 136 -2.62 8.34 20.38
CA GLY A 136 -3.78 7.46 20.20
C GLY A 136 -4.11 7.23 18.73
N VAL A 137 -4.11 8.31 17.94
CA VAL A 137 -4.39 8.23 16.49
C VAL A 137 -3.26 7.50 15.75
N GLY A 138 -1.99 7.72 16.11
CA GLY A 138 -0.85 7.02 15.50
C GLY A 138 -0.88 5.51 15.76
N VAL A 139 -1.25 5.10 16.97
CA VAL A 139 -1.48 3.67 17.31
C VAL A 139 -2.63 3.10 16.48
N LEU A 140 -3.74 3.82 16.36
CA LEU A 140 -4.89 3.40 15.56
C LEU A 140 -4.54 3.27 14.06
N ASN A 141 -3.81 4.23 13.50
CA ASN A 141 -3.31 4.19 12.13
C ASN A 141 -2.44 2.96 11.89
N SER A 142 -1.53 2.67 12.84
CA SER A 142 -0.64 1.52 12.74
C SER A 142 -1.37 0.19 12.88
N TYR A 143 -2.41 0.14 13.73
CA TYR A 143 -3.31 -1.01 13.81
C TYR A 143 -4.00 -1.29 12.49
N ILE A 144 -4.59 -0.26 11.86
CA ILE A 144 -5.27 -0.37 10.56
C ILE A 144 -4.33 -0.93 9.49
N VAL A 145 -3.13 -0.36 9.38
CA VAL A 145 -2.14 -0.79 8.39
C VAL A 145 -1.74 -2.23 8.66
N LEU A 146 -1.41 -2.55 9.91
CA LEU A 146 -0.91 -3.87 10.26
C LEU A 146 -1.95 -4.97 10.09
N SER A 147 -3.19 -4.74 10.55
CA SER A 147 -4.27 -5.71 10.41
C SER A 147 -4.49 -6.05 8.94
N ARG A 148 -4.44 -5.03 8.07
CA ARG A 148 -4.68 -5.24 6.65
C ARG A 148 -3.49 -5.90 5.94
N LEU A 149 -2.26 -5.57 6.32
CA LEU A 149 -1.08 -6.26 5.78
C LEU A 149 -1.08 -7.74 6.17
N LEU A 150 -1.54 -8.09 7.37
CA LEU A 150 -1.68 -9.49 7.78
C LEU A 150 -2.81 -10.21 7.03
N ASP A 151 -3.94 -9.54 6.76
CA ASP A 151 -4.97 -10.11 5.90
C ASP A 151 -4.41 -10.47 4.51
N PHE A 152 -3.63 -9.56 3.91
CA PHE A 152 -2.98 -9.83 2.62
C PHE A 152 -1.97 -10.95 2.72
N TRP A 153 -1.12 -10.97 3.76
CA TRP A 153 -0.18 -12.06 3.99
C TRP A 153 -0.90 -13.41 4.06
N ILE A 154 -1.95 -13.51 4.85
CA ILE A 154 -2.72 -14.75 5.02
C ILE A 154 -3.40 -15.16 3.71
N ALA A 155 -3.85 -14.20 2.90
CA ALA A 155 -4.38 -14.49 1.56
C ALA A 155 -3.31 -15.09 0.64
N PHE A 156 -2.11 -14.51 0.60
CA PHE A 156 -0.98 -15.04 -0.17
C PHE A 156 -0.56 -16.44 0.29
N ASP A 157 -0.52 -16.68 1.59
CA ASP A 157 -0.16 -17.98 2.17
C ASP A 157 -1.20 -19.07 1.82
N LYS A 158 -2.49 -18.71 1.80
CA LYS A 158 -3.59 -19.62 1.44
C LYS A 158 -3.64 -19.97 -0.05
N ASP A 159 -3.21 -19.05 -0.91
CA ASP A 159 -3.14 -19.29 -2.36
C ASP A 159 -1.90 -20.13 -2.76
N GLY A 160 -1.16 -20.69 -1.78
CA GLY A 160 -0.02 -21.55 -2.04
C GLY A 160 1.15 -20.80 -2.69
N ALA A 161 1.27 -19.49 -2.45
CA ALA A 161 2.37 -18.71 -2.97
C ALA A 161 3.68 -19.25 -2.40
N ASN A 162 4.50 -19.88 -3.24
CA ASN A 162 5.90 -20.15 -2.93
C ASN A 162 6.54 -18.80 -2.59
N LEU A 163 6.73 -18.57 -1.29
CA LEU A 163 7.47 -17.43 -0.81
C LEU A 163 8.86 -17.49 -1.47
N PRO A 164 9.42 -16.36 -1.94
CA PRO A 164 10.71 -16.32 -2.64
C PRO A 164 11.92 -16.74 -1.77
N PHE A 165 11.67 -17.27 -0.58
CA PHE A 165 12.66 -17.81 0.34
C PHE A 165 12.68 -19.35 0.38
N ASP A 166 11.73 -20.04 -0.28
CA ASP A 166 11.56 -21.50 -0.18
C ASP A 166 12.01 -22.28 -1.44
N GLU A 167 12.43 -21.58 -2.49
CA GLU A 167 13.07 -22.22 -3.64
C GLU A 167 14.55 -21.85 -3.68
N GLY A 168 15.40 -22.87 -3.50
CA GLY A 168 16.84 -22.75 -3.74
C GLY A 168 17.05 -22.12 -5.12
N VAL A 169 17.73 -20.97 -5.14
CA VAL A 169 18.00 -20.15 -6.33
C VAL A 169 18.73 -20.99 -7.39
N GLY A 170 17.96 -21.63 -8.26
CA GLY A 170 18.41 -22.22 -9.50
C GLY A 170 18.29 -21.15 -10.59
N ILE A 171 19.39 -20.44 -10.88
CA ILE A 171 19.43 -19.51 -11.99
C ILE A 171 19.42 -20.32 -13.29
N THR A 172 18.23 -20.56 -13.84
CA THR A 172 18.08 -20.97 -15.23
C THR A 172 18.21 -19.72 -16.10
N VAL A 173 19.38 -19.58 -16.74
CA VAL A 173 19.59 -18.58 -17.78
C VAL A 173 18.78 -19.02 -19.00
N SER A 174 17.57 -18.48 -19.15
CA SER A 174 16.79 -18.63 -20.38
C SER A 174 17.43 -17.81 -21.49
N SER A 175 17.52 -18.41 -22.68
CA SER A 175 18.04 -17.76 -23.88
C SER A 175 17.22 -16.52 -24.22
N ILE A 176 17.90 -15.38 -24.37
CA ILE A 176 17.32 -14.07 -24.67
C ILE A 176 16.45 -14.17 -25.93
N SER A 177 15.13 -14.00 -25.77
CA SER A 177 14.21 -13.78 -26.88
C SER A 177 14.59 -12.48 -27.59
N GLN A 178 14.62 -12.50 -28.92
CA GLN A 178 14.82 -11.30 -29.76
C GLN A 178 13.60 -10.38 -29.81
N ASP A 179 12.54 -10.65 -29.03
CA ASP A 179 11.45 -9.70 -28.85
C ASP A 179 11.85 -8.59 -27.87
N ASN A 180 11.76 -7.35 -28.35
CA ASN A 180 12.06 -6.15 -27.58
C ASN A 180 10.99 -5.96 -26.49
N ALA A 181 11.13 -6.68 -25.37
CA ALA A 181 10.24 -6.60 -24.21
C ALA A 181 10.06 -5.16 -23.70
N LEU A 182 11.04 -4.28 -23.95
CA LEU A 182 10.90 -2.84 -23.69
C LEU A 182 9.77 -2.22 -24.53
N LYS A 183 9.69 -2.52 -25.83
CA LYS A 183 8.70 -1.96 -26.76
C LYS A 183 7.28 -2.37 -26.38
N ASP A 184 7.09 -3.61 -25.96
CA ASP A 184 5.77 -4.12 -25.60
C ASP A 184 5.25 -3.52 -24.29
N ASN A 185 6.17 -3.16 -23.37
CA ASN A 185 5.87 -2.53 -22.09
C ASN A 185 5.91 -0.99 -22.11
N LEU A 186 6.36 -0.35 -23.21
CA LEU A 186 6.44 1.11 -23.32
C LEU A 186 5.13 1.82 -22.94
N PRO A 187 3.94 1.39 -23.39
CA PRO A 187 2.69 2.07 -23.03
C PRO A 187 2.38 2.03 -21.53
N THR A 188 2.66 0.90 -20.87
CA THR A 188 2.51 0.74 -19.42
C THR A 188 3.51 1.62 -18.68
N ILE A 189 4.77 1.63 -19.12
CA ILE A 189 5.84 2.45 -18.55
C ILE A 189 5.48 3.94 -18.69
N PHE A 190 4.99 4.37 -19.86
CA PHE A 190 4.56 5.75 -20.09
C PHE A 190 3.31 6.13 -19.30
N ALA A 191 2.32 5.24 -19.18
CA ALA A 191 1.13 5.49 -18.38
C ALA A 191 1.50 5.64 -16.89
N LEU A 192 2.39 4.79 -16.37
CA LEU A 192 2.91 4.88 -15.01
C LEU A 192 3.73 6.16 -14.81
N LEU A 193 4.64 6.49 -15.72
CA LEU A 193 5.41 7.74 -15.67
C LEU A 193 4.50 8.96 -15.74
N PHE A 194 3.48 8.94 -16.59
CA PHE A 194 2.50 10.02 -16.68
C PHE A 194 1.70 10.17 -15.40
N LEU A 195 1.25 9.06 -14.81
CA LEU A 195 0.54 9.07 -13.53
C LEU A 195 1.45 9.59 -12.40
N VAL A 196 2.71 9.16 -12.37
CA VAL A 196 3.73 9.68 -11.43
C VAL A 196 3.96 11.17 -11.64
N VAL A 197 4.11 11.63 -12.89
CA VAL A 197 4.25 13.06 -13.20
C VAL A 197 3.01 13.83 -12.81
N LEU A 198 1.81 13.28 -12.99
CA LEU A 198 0.55 13.92 -12.63
C LEU A 198 0.43 14.04 -11.11
N VAL A 199 0.71 12.96 -10.38
CA VAL A 199 0.84 12.95 -8.91
C VAL A 199 1.86 13.99 -8.47
N VAL A 200 3.10 13.94 -8.98
CA VAL A 200 4.15 14.90 -8.63
C VAL A 200 3.73 16.32 -8.98
N THR A 201 3.12 16.58 -10.13
CA THR A 201 2.73 17.93 -10.54
C THR A 201 1.62 18.48 -9.65
N PHE A 202 0.60 17.68 -9.33
CA PHE A 202 -0.46 18.08 -8.39
C PHE A 202 0.06 18.28 -6.96
N PHE A 203 1.00 17.46 -6.51
CA PHE A 203 1.60 17.58 -5.17
C PHE A 203 2.74 18.60 -5.08
N ARG A 204 3.34 18.99 -6.21
CA ARG A 204 4.42 19.97 -6.32
C ARG A 204 3.95 21.29 -6.92
N LEU A 205 2.64 21.57 -6.94
CA LEU A 205 2.16 22.92 -7.18
C LEU A 205 2.72 23.82 -6.07
N PRO A 206 3.64 24.75 -6.38
CA PRO A 206 4.06 25.75 -5.41
C PRO A 206 2.81 26.53 -5.00
N LYS A 207 2.73 26.88 -3.71
CA LYS A 207 1.76 27.83 -3.19
C LYS A 207 1.70 29.02 -4.15
N MET A 208 0.65 29.13 -4.97
CA MET A 208 0.25 30.43 -5.48
C MET A 208 -0.20 31.19 -4.24
N ARG A 209 0.72 32.00 -3.72
CA ARG A 209 0.45 32.97 -2.67
C ARG A 209 -0.49 33.99 -3.31
N GLU A 210 -1.76 33.93 -2.95
CA GLU A 210 -2.60 35.11 -2.84
C GLU A 210 -2.69 35.47 -1.35
#